data_AF-A0A3B0QDZ1-F1
#
_entry.id   AF-A0A3B0QDZ1-F1
#
_cell.length_a   1.000
_cell.length_b   1.000
_cell.length_c   1.000
_cell.angle_alpha   90.00
_cell.angle_beta   90.00
_cell.angle_gamma   90.00
#
_symmetry.space_group_name_H-M   'P 1'
#
loop_
_entity.id
_entity.type
_entity.pdbx_description
1 polymer ?
#
loop_
_entity_poly.entity_id
_entity_poly.type
_entity_poly.pdbx_seq_one_letter_code
_entity_poly.pdbx_strand_id
1 'polypeptide(L)'
;MISNSYLDGSYTELFPEITKDINGLTKMFKRFSFPGGTASHAAPETPGSIHEGGELGYALSHATGAILDNPKIIAATVIGDGEAETGPLAAGW
;
A
#
# COMPACT_ATOMS: atom_id res chain seq x y z
N MET A 1 0.27 -4.08 -2.88
CA MET A 1 -0.87 -4.18 -1.94
C MET A 1 -2.21 -4.54 -2.60
N ILE A 2 -2.43 -4.22 -3.89
CA ILE A 2 -3.66 -4.57 -4.63
C ILE A 2 -4.12 -6.03 -4.42
N SER A 3 -3.18 -6.99 -4.48
CA SER A 3 -3.48 -8.41 -4.25
C SER A 3 -4.04 -8.68 -2.85
N ASN A 4 -3.52 -8.01 -1.81
CA ASN A 4 -4.01 -8.18 -0.43
C ASN A 4 -5.47 -7.72 -0.34
N SER A 5 -5.76 -6.51 -0.82
CA SER A 5 -7.11 -5.95 -0.82
C SER A 5 -8.09 -6.73 -1.71
N TYR A 6 -7.61 -7.38 -2.79
CA TYR A 6 -8.47 -8.24 -3.61
C TYR A 6 -8.86 -9.52 -2.87
N LEU A 7 -7.91 -10.11 -2.13
CA LEU A 7 -8.16 -11.34 -1.37
C LEU A 7 -9.06 -11.10 -0.17
N ASP A 8 -8.87 -10.01 0.58
CA ASP A 8 -9.74 -9.65 1.70
C ASP A 8 -11.13 -9.13 1.26
N GLY A 9 -11.26 -8.71 0.00
CA GLY A 9 -12.52 -8.29 -0.63
C GLY A 9 -12.71 -6.77 -0.72
N SER A 10 -11.93 -5.98 0.02
CA SER A 10 -12.03 -4.51 0.04
C SER A 10 -11.76 -3.87 -1.32
N TYR A 11 -10.95 -4.50 -2.17
CA TYR A 11 -10.73 -4.03 -3.54
C TYR A 11 -11.98 -4.17 -4.40
N THR A 12 -12.73 -5.25 -4.25
CA THR A 12 -14.01 -5.46 -4.98
C THR A 12 -15.10 -4.54 -4.44
N GLU A 13 -15.09 -4.25 -3.13
CA GLU A 13 -16.01 -3.27 -2.52
C GLU A 13 -15.80 -1.86 -3.11
N LEU A 14 -14.55 -1.45 -3.29
CA LEU A 14 -14.23 -0.14 -3.88
C LEU A 14 -14.34 -0.12 -5.42
N PHE A 15 -14.01 -1.22 -6.08
CA PHE A 15 -14.04 -1.38 -7.54
C PHE A 15 -14.95 -2.56 -7.94
N PRO A 16 -16.28 -2.38 -7.99
CA PRO A 16 -17.25 -3.47 -8.22
C PRO A 16 -17.06 -4.20 -9.56
N GLU A 17 -16.39 -3.58 -10.54
CA GLU A 17 -16.08 -4.18 -11.83
C GLU A 17 -14.94 -5.23 -11.77
N ILE A 18 -14.19 -5.26 -10.66
CA ILE A 18 -13.11 -6.20 -10.34
C ILE A 18 -13.65 -7.26 -9.38
N THR A 19 -14.44 -8.18 -9.94
CA THR A 19 -15.12 -9.26 -9.21
C THR A 19 -14.18 -10.37 -8.77
N LYS A 20 -14.58 -11.17 -7.76
CA LYS A 20 -13.81 -12.33 -7.25
C LYS A 20 -14.00 -13.58 -8.13
N ASP A 21 -13.77 -13.43 -9.43
CA ASP A 21 -13.86 -14.48 -10.43
C ASP A 21 -12.76 -14.31 -11.51
N ILE A 22 -12.72 -15.22 -12.50
CA ILE A 22 -11.71 -15.20 -13.56
C ILE A 22 -11.78 -13.91 -14.41
N ASN A 23 -12.98 -13.36 -14.65
CA ASN A 23 -13.14 -12.15 -15.44
C ASN A 23 -12.61 -10.93 -14.67
N GLY A 24 -12.96 -10.81 -13.38
CA GLY A 24 -12.46 -9.74 -12.52
C GLY A 24 -10.94 -9.80 -12.34
N LEU A 25 -10.39 -11.00 -12.10
CA LEU A 25 -8.94 -11.21 -12.01
C LEU A 25 -8.21 -10.82 -13.30
N THR A 26 -8.77 -11.19 -14.47
CA THR A 26 -8.23 -10.81 -15.78
C THR A 26 -8.19 -9.28 -15.95
N LYS A 27 -9.25 -8.56 -15.54
CA LYS A 27 -9.28 -7.09 -15.56
C LYS A 27 -8.25 -6.49 -14.61
N MET A 28 -8.13 -7.03 -13.39
CA MET A 28 -7.16 -6.55 -12.40
C MET A 28 -5.74 -6.64 -12.96
N PHE A 29 -5.39 -7.79 -13.56
CA PHE A 29 -4.07 -8.01 -14.14
C PHE A 29 -3.78 -7.04 -15.28
N LYS A 30 -4.77 -6.80 -16.16
CA LYS A 30 -4.62 -5.86 -17.28
C LYS A 30 -4.44 -4.41 -16.82
N ARG A 31 -5.04 -4.02 -15.70
CA ARG A 31 -4.99 -2.64 -15.19
C ARG A 31 -3.68 -2.30 -14.49
N PHE A 32 -2.96 -3.26 -13.94
CA PHE A 32 -1.75 -2.98 -13.19
C PHE A 32 -0.68 -2.33 -14.07
N SER A 33 -0.24 -1.12 -13.72
CA SER A 33 0.79 -0.35 -14.46
C SER A 33 0.50 -0.18 -15.95
N PHE A 34 -0.79 -0.05 -16.30
CA PHE A 34 -1.25 0.08 -17.68
C PHE A 34 -1.81 1.48 -17.93
N PRO A 35 -1.74 2.04 -19.16
CA PRO A 35 -2.39 3.30 -19.48
C PRO A 35 -3.88 3.31 -19.11
N GLY A 36 -4.30 4.24 -18.24
CA GLY A 36 -5.67 4.30 -17.69
C GLY A 36 -5.98 3.22 -16.65
N GLY A 37 -4.96 2.52 -16.16
CA GLY A 37 -5.02 1.49 -15.12
C GLY A 37 -4.68 2.02 -13.73
N THR A 38 -4.03 1.19 -12.92
CA THR A 38 -3.60 1.52 -11.55
C THR A 38 -2.11 1.81 -11.48
N ALA A 39 -1.68 2.55 -10.46
CA ALA A 39 -0.26 2.75 -10.19
C ALA A 39 0.50 1.44 -9.88
N SER A 40 1.83 1.52 -10.00
CA SER A 40 2.76 0.43 -9.65
C SER A 40 3.07 0.35 -8.15
N HIS A 41 2.99 1.48 -7.45
CA HIS A 41 3.30 1.61 -6.02
C HIS A 41 2.08 1.27 -5.14
N ALA A 42 2.26 1.37 -3.82
CA ALA A 42 1.18 1.31 -2.83
C ALA A 42 0.36 2.62 -2.84
N ALA A 43 -0.06 3.07 -4.01
CA ALA A 43 -0.67 4.37 -4.26
C ALA A 43 -2.00 4.57 -3.48
N PRO A 44 -2.44 5.82 -3.27
CA PRO A 44 -3.59 6.15 -2.41
C PRO A 44 -4.93 5.55 -2.87
N GLU A 45 -5.06 5.16 -4.14
CA GLU A 45 -6.25 4.44 -4.62
C GLU A 45 -6.35 2.99 -4.10
N THR A 46 -5.27 2.44 -3.52
CA THR A 46 -5.27 1.07 -2.99
C THR A 46 -5.86 1.05 -1.58
N PRO A 47 -6.94 0.27 -1.34
CA PRO A 47 -7.49 0.10 0.00
C PRO A 47 -6.43 -0.32 1.02
N GLY A 48 -6.45 0.36 2.17
CA GLY A 48 -5.50 0.14 3.26
C GLY A 48 -4.16 0.88 3.13
N SER A 49 -3.90 1.60 2.03
CA SER A 49 -2.68 2.43 1.94
C SER A 49 -2.78 3.71 2.75
N ILE A 50 -1.75 3.97 3.55
CA ILE A 50 -1.47 5.27 4.18
C ILE A 50 -0.02 5.73 3.90
N HIS A 51 0.71 4.98 3.07
CA HIS A 51 2.11 5.21 2.74
C HIS A 51 2.40 4.56 1.38
N GLU A 52 2.66 5.39 0.36
CA GLU A 52 2.91 4.89 -1.00
C GLU A 52 4.30 4.25 -1.16
N GLY A 53 5.31 4.80 -0.48
CA GLY A 53 6.69 4.30 -0.52
C GLY A 53 7.37 4.45 -1.88
N GLY A 54 6.95 5.40 -2.71
CA GLY A 54 7.65 5.74 -3.96
C GLY A 54 8.95 6.49 -3.71
N GLU A 55 8.87 7.62 -2.99
CA GLU A 55 10.05 8.25 -2.40
C GLU A 55 10.35 7.59 -1.06
N LEU A 56 11.51 6.93 -0.98
CA LEU A 56 11.97 6.15 0.16
C LEU A 56 12.44 7.04 1.32
N GLY A 57 12.23 6.58 2.55
CA GLY A 57 12.84 7.15 3.76
C GLY A 57 11.84 7.47 4.88
N TYR A 58 10.55 7.42 4.59
CA TYR A 58 9.51 7.93 5.49
C TYR A 58 8.72 6.83 6.22
N ALA A 59 9.10 5.55 6.05
CA ALA A 59 8.37 4.44 6.65
C ALA A 59 8.22 4.57 8.18
N LEU A 60 9.30 4.89 8.91
CA LEU A 60 9.28 5.00 10.38
C LEU A 60 8.60 6.26 10.91
N SER A 61 8.80 7.41 10.26
CA SER A 61 8.16 8.65 10.69
C SER A 61 6.64 8.56 10.54
N HIS A 62 6.16 7.97 9.43
CA HIS A 62 4.74 7.72 9.22
C HIS A 62 4.18 6.71 10.23
N ALA A 63 4.90 5.60 10.46
CA ALA A 63 4.49 4.59 11.43
C ALA A 63 4.39 5.14 12.86
N THR A 64 5.36 5.94 13.27
CA THR A 64 5.36 6.62 14.57
C THR A 64 4.16 7.54 14.69
N GLY A 65 3.93 8.40 13.70
CA GLY A 65 2.77 9.30 13.67
C GLY A 65 1.42 8.57 13.73
N ALA A 66 1.32 7.39 13.10
CA ALA A 66 0.09 6.60 13.06
C ALA A 66 -0.29 5.97 14.42
N ILE A 67 0.69 5.72 15.30
CA ILE A 67 0.45 5.11 16.63
C ILE A 67 0.39 6.13 17.77
N LEU A 68 0.83 7.38 17.56
CA LEU A 68 0.74 8.43 18.57
C LEU A 68 -0.72 8.63 19.00
N ASP A 69 -0.94 8.64 20.32
CA ASP A 69 -2.26 8.71 20.96
C ASP A 69 -3.26 7.61 20.55
N ASN A 70 -2.77 6.51 19.96
CA ASN A 70 -3.60 5.40 19.49
C ASN A 70 -3.18 4.05 20.11
N PRO A 71 -3.46 3.84 21.41
CA PRO A 71 -2.84 2.79 22.22
C PRO A 71 -3.24 1.35 21.84
N LYS A 72 -4.22 1.18 20.95
CA LYS A 72 -4.70 -0.13 20.48
C LYS A 72 -4.16 -0.51 19.10
N ILE A 73 -3.45 0.40 18.44
CA ILE A 73 -2.95 0.20 17.08
C ILE A 73 -1.49 -0.22 17.11
N ILE A 74 -1.16 -1.15 16.23
CA ILE A 74 0.21 -1.54 15.92
C ILE A 74 0.45 -1.19 14.45
N ALA A 75 1.47 -0.39 14.17
CA ALA A 75 2.00 -0.20 12.83
C ALA A 75 3.08 -1.26 12.57
N ALA A 76 2.74 -2.30 11.81
CA ALA A 76 3.70 -3.31 11.37
C ALA A 76 4.49 -2.80 10.16
N THR A 77 5.51 -1.99 10.44
CA THR A 77 6.27 -1.25 9.42
C THR A 77 7.32 -2.11 8.76
N VAL A 78 7.15 -2.36 7.45
CA VAL A 78 8.15 -3.05 6.63
C VAL A 78 9.09 -2.00 6.03
N ILE A 79 10.38 -2.19 6.22
CA ILE A 79 11.45 -1.27 5.80
C ILE A 79 12.34 -1.99 4.79
N GLY A 80 12.57 -1.34 3.64
CA GLY A 80 13.58 -1.81 2.71
C GLY A 80 14.98 -1.59 3.27
N ASP A 81 15.90 -2.53 3.06
CA ASP A 81 17.30 -2.34 3.43
C ASP A 81 17.95 -1.18 2.65
N GLY A 82 17.63 -1.02 1.36
CA GLY A 82 18.04 0.16 0.59
C GLY A 82 17.36 1.46 1.06
N GLU A 83 16.14 1.40 1.59
CA GLU A 83 15.51 2.56 2.24
C GLU A 83 16.29 2.96 3.49
N ALA A 84 16.83 1.97 4.23
CA ALA A 84 17.56 2.17 5.48
C ALA A 84 18.88 2.93 5.32
N GLU A 85 19.37 3.09 4.09
CA GLU A 85 20.52 3.92 3.75
C GLU A 85 20.16 5.41 3.60
N THR A 86 18.87 5.75 3.56
CA THR A 86 18.41 7.14 3.48
C THR A 86 18.51 7.86 4.82
N GLY A 87 18.88 9.14 4.78
CA GLY A 87 18.96 9.98 5.99
C GLY A 87 17.67 10.04 6.81
N PRO A 88 16.48 10.26 6.19
CA PRO A 88 15.21 10.29 6.90
C PRO A 88 14.92 9.00 7.67
N LEU A 89 15.19 7.83 7.09
CA LEU A 89 14.92 6.58 7.78
C LEU A 89 15.93 6.31 8.90
N ALA A 90 17.21 6.60 8.66
CA ALA A 90 18.25 6.44 9.67
C ALA A 90 17.99 7.30 10.92
N ALA A 91 17.44 8.50 10.77
CA ALA A 91 17.06 9.37 11.89
C ALA A 91 15.72 9.00 12.56
N GLY A 92 14.95 8.09 11.96
CA GLY A 92 13.65 7.65 12.47
C GLY A 92 13.71 6.50 13.49
N TRP A 93 14.86 5.84 13.62
CA TRP A 93 15.13 4.82 14.64
C TRP A 93 15.52 5.43 15.99
#